data_AF-A0A5T1VM89-F1
#
_entry.id   AF-A0A5T1VM89-F1
#
_cell.length_a   1.000
_cell.length_b   1.000
_cell.length_c   1.000
_cell.angle_alpha   90.00
_cell.angle_beta   90.00
_cell.angle_gamma   90.00
#
_symmetry.space_group_name_H-M   'P 1'
#
loop_
_entity.id
_entity.type
_entity.pdbx_description
1 polymer ?
#
loop_
_entity_poly.entity_id
_entity_poly.type
_entity_poly.pdbx_seq_one_letter_code
_entity_poly.pdbx_strand_id
1 'polypeptide(L)'
;MDYKKQIKTFLEDEENYSLFINGSWGVGKTYLWKEIENEINLKNDQKEFYNRFKSNFNFFNHILLLIEFIKTYGKKFLIFIVDYFSFCYFDKCKSKPIKKNIVYISLFGKEHYKEILEEVTLKTYNYKKILYFLRNLTFWKISIGAFLQFFIKNDFKNLIICFDDLERKSDKLSIKDILGLINQLKEEKCKVILISNENELSNDKEIFDAYK
;
A
#
# COMPACT_ATOMS: atom_id res chain seq x y z
N MET A 1 -24.45 13.51 -4.28
CA MET A 1 -23.28 13.40 -3.37
C MET A 1 -22.20 12.64 -4.14
N ASP A 2 -20.97 13.16 -4.24
CA ASP A 2 -19.91 12.50 -5.02
C ASP A 2 -19.20 11.45 -4.16
N TYR A 3 -19.50 10.15 -4.39
CA TYR A 3 -18.89 9.03 -3.67
C TYR A 3 -17.37 8.98 -3.84
N LYS A 4 -16.83 9.39 -5.01
CA LYS A 4 -15.38 9.44 -5.23
C LYS A 4 -14.71 10.43 -4.30
N LYS A 5 -15.34 11.59 -4.06
CA LYS A 5 -14.82 12.61 -3.13
C LYS A 5 -14.73 12.07 -1.71
N GLN A 6 -15.76 11.36 -1.24
CA GLN A 6 -15.77 10.78 0.11
C GLN A 6 -14.65 9.75 0.31
N ILE A 7 -14.47 8.85 -0.67
CA ILE A 7 -13.39 7.85 -0.62
C ILE A 7 -12.02 8.55 -0.63
N LYS A 8 -11.83 9.60 -1.43
CA LYS A 8 -10.58 10.37 -1.45
C LYS A 8 -10.30 11.04 -0.10
N THR A 9 -11.31 11.65 0.51
CA THR A 9 -11.19 12.24 1.85
C THR A 9 -10.77 11.18 2.88
N PHE A 10 -11.42 10.01 2.89
CA PHE A 10 -11.03 8.89 3.74
C PHE A 10 -9.56 8.48 3.58
N LEU A 11 -9.09 8.41 2.33
CA LEU A 11 -7.72 8.00 2.01
C LEU A 11 -6.66 9.02 2.44
N GLU A 12 -7.05 10.29 2.60
CA GLU A 12 -6.18 11.39 3.05
C GLU A 12 -6.25 11.62 4.57
N ASP A 13 -7.30 11.11 5.22
CA ASP A 13 -7.53 11.21 6.65
C ASP A 13 -6.39 10.56 7.47
N GLU A 14 -6.09 11.10 8.65
CA GLU A 14 -5.11 10.53 9.58
C GLU A 14 -5.75 9.56 10.59
N GLU A 15 -7.07 9.58 10.74
CA GLU A 15 -7.77 8.69 11.66
C GLU A 15 -7.74 7.21 11.20
N ASN A 16 -7.76 6.32 12.20
CA ASN A 16 -7.67 4.87 12.04
C ASN A 16 -9.06 4.22 12.00
N TYR A 17 -9.81 4.49 10.93
CA TYR A 17 -11.08 3.80 10.66
C TYR A 17 -11.03 3.05 9.33
N SER A 18 -12.02 2.17 9.12
CA SER A 18 -12.26 1.49 7.85
C SER A 18 -13.41 2.13 7.12
N LEU A 19 -13.35 2.15 5.79
CA LEU A 19 -14.44 2.62 4.95
C LEU A 19 -15.28 1.43 4.47
N PHE A 20 -16.60 1.51 4.66
CA PHE A 20 -17.53 0.49 4.16
C PHE A 20 -18.31 1.00 2.95
N ILE A 21 -18.13 0.35 1.80
CA ILE A 21 -18.87 0.60 0.56
C ILE A 21 -19.97 -0.47 0.45
N ASN A 22 -21.17 -0.09 0.86
CA ASN A 22 -22.36 -0.95 0.84
C ASN A 22 -23.25 -0.67 -0.38
N GLY A 23 -23.94 -1.71 -0.85
CA GLY A 23 -24.99 -1.60 -1.87
C GLY A 23 -25.34 -2.93 -2.50
N SER A 24 -26.43 -2.98 -3.24
CA SER A 24 -26.88 -4.20 -3.93
C SER A 24 -25.88 -4.70 -4.98
N TRP A 25 -26.08 -5.90 -5.49
CA TRP A 25 -25.30 -6.41 -6.62
C TRP A 25 -25.54 -5.59 -7.90
N GLY A 26 -24.50 -5.45 -8.73
CA GLY A 26 -24.59 -4.74 -10.02
C GLY A 26 -24.57 -3.21 -9.95
N VAL A 27 -24.60 -2.59 -8.76
CA VAL A 27 -24.63 -1.11 -8.62
C VAL A 27 -23.29 -0.42 -8.88
N GLY A 28 -22.22 -1.17 -9.16
CA GLY A 28 -20.91 -0.63 -9.53
C GLY A 28 -19.93 -0.34 -8.38
N LYS A 29 -20.10 -0.95 -7.19
CA LYS A 29 -19.19 -0.74 -6.04
C LYS A 29 -17.72 -1.07 -6.37
N THR A 30 -17.47 -2.27 -6.91
CA THR A 30 -16.13 -2.70 -7.33
C THR A 30 -15.60 -1.82 -8.46
N TYR A 31 -16.46 -1.40 -9.41
CA TYR A 31 -16.07 -0.49 -10.48
C TYR A 31 -15.62 0.87 -9.93
N LEU A 32 -16.39 1.46 -9.01
CA LEU A 32 -16.04 2.71 -8.32
C LEU A 32 -14.68 2.60 -7.63
N TRP A 33 -14.42 1.49 -6.93
CA TRP A 33 -13.12 1.26 -6.31
C TRP A 33 -11.99 1.14 -7.35
N LYS A 34 -12.20 0.40 -8.43
CA LYS A 34 -11.21 0.24 -9.51
C LYS A 34 -10.86 1.55 -10.21
N GLU A 35 -11.83 2.44 -10.41
CA GLU A 35 -11.56 3.79 -10.92
C GLU A 35 -10.62 4.58 -9.98
N ILE A 36 -10.88 4.53 -8.68
CA ILE A 36 -10.08 5.24 -7.68
C ILE A 36 -8.68 4.61 -7.56
N GLU A 37 -8.59 3.28 -7.57
CA GLU A 37 -7.32 2.55 -7.61
C GLU A 37 -6.47 3.00 -8.81
N ASN A 38 -7.07 3.07 -10.00
CA ASN A 38 -6.40 3.55 -11.21
C ASN A 38 -5.93 5.00 -11.08
N GLU A 39 -6.77 5.90 -10.55
CA GLU A 39 -6.39 7.30 -10.32
C GLU A 39 -5.21 7.43 -9.35
N ILE A 40 -5.17 6.63 -8.28
CA ILE A 40 -4.06 6.63 -7.31
C ILE A 40 -2.78 6.09 -7.96
N ASN A 41 -2.87 5.01 -8.71
CA ASN A 41 -1.73 4.41 -9.41
C ASN A 41 -1.17 5.38 -10.47
N LEU A 42 -2.00 6.05 -11.25
CA LEU A 42 -1.56 7.07 -12.22
C LEU A 42 -0.83 8.24 -11.55
N LYS A 43 -1.33 8.73 -10.40
CA LYS A 43 -0.64 9.76 -9.62
C LYS A 43 0.72 9.29 -9.11
N ASN A 44 0.81 8.03 -8.69
CA ASN A 44 2.07 7.41 -8.26
C ASN A 44 3.07 7.34 -9.42
N ASP A 45 2.64 6.86 -10.60
CA ASP A 45 3.49 6.72 -11.79
C ASP A 45 3.99 8.08 -12.29
N GLN A 46 3.12 9.09 -12.35
CA GLN A 46 3.51 10.45 -12.74
C GLN A 46 4.53 11.05 -11.77
N LYS A 47 4.35 10.83 -10.46
CA LYS A 47 5.28 11.31 -9.44
C LYS A 47 6.62 10.57 -9.51
N GLU A 48 6.61 9.28 -9.78
CA GLU A 48 7.82 8.48 -9.99
C GLU A 48 8.57 8.93 -11.25
N PHE A 49 7.85 9.12 -12.35
CA PHE A 49 8.40 9.69 -13.59
C PHE A 49 9.02 11.06 -13.36
N TYR A 50 8.30 11.98 -12.68
CA TYR A 50 8.83 13.30 -12.34
C TYR A 50 10.08 13.21 -11.45
N ASN A 51 10.09 12.36 -10.43
CA ASN A 51 11.26 12.19 -9.57
C ASN A 51 12.46 11.61 -10.33
N ARG A 52 12.24 10.63 -11.21
CA ARG A 52 13.27 10.08 -12.09
C ARG A 52 13.79 11.14 -13.06
N PHE A 53 12.90 11.93 -13.65
CA PHE A 53 13.25 13.02 -14.55
C PHE A 53 14.03 14.12 -13.84
N LYS A 54 13.59 14.56 -12.65
CA LYS A 54 14.28 15.55 -11.81
C LYS A 54 15.67 15.07 -11.36
N SER A 55 15.78 13.79 -10.98
CA SER A 55 17.07 13.16 -10.66
C SER A 55 18.02 13.21 -11.85
N ASN A 56 17.52 12.95 -13.06
CA ASN A 56 18.32 12.99 -14.28
C ASN A 56 18.68 14.42 -14.71
N PHE A 57 17.75 15.37 -14.66
CA PHE A 57 17.99 16.76 -15.08
C PHE A 57 19.06 17.45 -14.21
N ASN A 58 19.04 17.21 -12.89
CA ASN A 58 20.08 17.71 -11.99
C ASN A 58 21.46 17.10 -12.28
N PHE A 59 21.50 15.83 -12.70
CA PHE A 59 22.73 15.15 -13.13
C PHE A 59 23.28 15.71 -14.46
N PHE A 60 22.41 15.95 -15.45
CA PHE A 60 22.81 16.50 -16.75
C PHE A 60 23.28 17.96 -16.64
N ASN A 61 22.59 18.80 -15.87
CA ASN A 61 23.01 20.19 -15.67
C ASN A 61 24.35 20.28 -14.94
N HIS A 62 24.62 19.39 -13.98
CA HIS A 62 25.93 19.28 -13.35
C HIS A 62 27.03 18.87 -14.34
N ILE A 63 26.75 17.90 -15.22
CA ILE A 63 27.71 17.46 -16.24
C ILE A 63 28.01 18.59 -17.24
N LEU A 64 26.99 19.33 -17.69
CA LEU A 64 27.17 20.47 -18.58
C LEU A 64 28.02 21.57 -17.93
N LEU A 65 27.70 21.95 -16.68
CA LEU A 65 28.49 22.92 -15.93
C LEU A 65 29.93 22.45 -15.73
N LEU A 66 30.16 21.16 -15.46
CA LEU A 66 31.51 20.59 -15.34
C LEU A 66 32.30 20.64 -16.65
N ILE A 67 31.65 20.37 -17.78
CA ILE A 67 32.30 20.46 -19.10
C ILE A 67 32.69 21.91 -19.41
N GLU A 68 31.82 22.88 -19.12
CA GLU A 68 32.16 24.31 -19.24
C GLU A 68 33.28 24.72 -18.27
N PHE A 69 33.25 24.24 -17.04
CA PHE A 69 34.25 24.59 -16.03
C PHE A 69 35.64 24.00 -16.30
N ILE A 70 35.70 22.74 -16.76
CA ILE A 70 36.95 22.04 -17.12
C ILE A 70 37.60 22.72 -18.33
N LYS A 71 36.81 23.18 -19.31
CA LYS A 71 37.30 23.95 -20.45
C LYS A 71 37.95 25.27 -20.03
N THR A 72 37.43 25.91 -18.97
CA THR A 72 37.87 27.25 -18.55
C THR A 72 39.07 27.25 -17.59
N TYR A 73 39.21 26.28 -16.68
CA TYR A 73 40.14 26.41 -15.53
C TYR A 73 41.26 25.35 -15.38
N GLY A 74 41.24 24.25 -16.14
CA GLY A 74 42.32 23.24 -16.13
C GLY A 74 42.48 22.41 -14.83
N LYS A 75 43.36 21.39 -14.86
CA LYS A 75 43.45 20.24 -13.90
C LYS A 75 43.61 20.57 -12.40
N LYS A 76 43.99 21.80 -12.02
CA LYS A 76 44.32 22.17 -10.64
C LYS A 76 43.09 22.29 -9.72
N PHE A 77 41.88 22.30 -10.28
CA PHE A 77 40.62 22.54 -9.57
C PHE A 77 39.81 21.27 -9.22
N LEU A 78 40.35 20.07 -9.49
CA LEU A 78 39.63 18.80 -9.31
C LEU A 78 39.18 18.54 -7.86
N ILE A 79 39.92 19.09 -6.88
CA ILE A 79 39.66 18.94 -5.44
C ILE A 79 38.38 19.68 -5.01
N PHE A 80 38.14 20.89 -5.53
CA PHE A 80 36.93 21.67 -5.23
C PHE A 80 35.65 21.01 -5.77
N ILE A 81 35.77 20.29 -6.89
CA ILE A 81 34.66 19.55 -7.49
C ILE A 81 34.25 18.37 -6.60
N VAL A 82 35.20 17.68 -5.96
CA VAL A 82 34.91 16.58 -5.02
C VAL A 82 34.18 17.08 -3.77
N ASP A 83 34.55 18.26 -3.26
CA ASP A 83 33.89 18.90 -2.11
C ASP A 83 32.47 19.39 -2.46
N TYR A 84 32.31 20.02 -3.64
CA TYR A 84 30.98 20.42 -4.15
C TYR A 84 30.07 19.22 -4.39
N PHE A 85 30.61 18.14 -4.98
CA PHE A 85 29.84 16.90 -5.15
C PHE A 85 29.51 16.23 -3.82
N SER A 86 30.40 16.23 -2.83
CA SER A 86 30.12 15.71 -1.49
C SER A 86 29.03 16.51 -0.79
N PHE A 87 29.05 17.84 -0.92
CA PHE A 87 28.02 18.74 -0.41
C PHE A 87 26.65 18.53 -1.11
N CYS A 88 26.61 18.46 -2.45
CA CYS A 88 25.39 18.15 -3.21
C CYS A 88 24.87 16.72 -2.95
N TYR A 89 25.74 15.76 -2.62
CA TYR A 89 25.36 14.42 -2.22
C TYR A 89 24.84 14.40 -0.77
N PHE A 90 25.23 15.34 0.09
CA PHE A 90 24.80 15.43 1.48
C PHE A 90 23.39 16.05 1.62
N ASP A 91 23.01 17.00 0.77
CA ASP A 91 21.63 17.51 0.67
C ASP A 91 20.60 16.47 0.17
N LYS A 92 21.03 15.22 -0.11
CA LYS A 92 20.18 14.09 -0.53
C LYS A 92 19.14 13.61 0.49
N CYS A 93 19.16 14.08 1.73
CA CYS A 93 18.25 13.59 2.76
C CYS A 93 16.91 14.35 2.80
N LYS A 94 16.24 14.53 1.65
CA LYS A 94 14.78 14.69 1.65
C LYS A 94 14.17 13.32 1.36
N SER A 95 13.36 12.86 2.32
CA SER A 95 12.76 11.52 2.35
C SER A 95 12.19 11.10 0.99
N LYS A 96 12.49 9.86 0.57
CA LYS A 96 11.82 9.24 -0.57
C LYS A 96 10.31 9.35 -0.36
N PRO A 97 9.54 9.87 -1.35
CA PRO A 97 8.10 9.97 -1.23
C PRO A 97 7.52 8.57 -1.13
N ILE A 98 6.64 8.38 -0.16
CA ILE A 98 6.20 7.04 0.22
C ILE A 98 5.07 6.61 -0.72
N LYS A 99 5.30 5.52 -1.47
CA LYS A 99 4.34 4.92 -2.40
C LYS A 99 3.19 4.32 -1.59
N LYS A 100 1.94 4.74 -1.86
CA LYS A 100 0.78 4.02 -1.34
C LYS A 100 0.59 2.73 -2.13
N ASN A 101 0.81 1.58 -1.51
CA ASN A 101 0.58 0.29 -2.13
C ASN A 101 -0.90 -0.07 -1.95
N ILE A 102 -1.56 -0.42 -3.06
CA ILE A 102 -2.95 -0.87 -3.02
C ILE A 102 -2.98 -2.38 -3.15
N VAL A 103 -3.72 -3.03 -2.26
CA VAL A 103 -3.91 -4.48 -2.25
C VAL A 103 -5.40 -4.77 -2.29
N TYR A 104 -5.86 -5.32 -3.41
CA TYR A 104 -7.23 -5.81 -3.55
C TYR A 104 -7.28 -7.30 -3.20
N ILE A 105 -8.20 -7.70 -2.33
CA ILE A 105 -8.46 -9.09 -1.93
C ILE A 105 -9.94 -9.39 -2.12
N SER A 106 -10.26 -10.42 -2.90
CA SER A 106 -11.61 -11.00 -2.90
C SER A 106 -11.68 -12.06 -1.80
N LEU A 107 -12.72 -11.98 -0.98
CA LEU A 107 -13.01 -12.96 0.06
C LEU A 107 -13.73 -14.20 -0.48
N PHE A 108 -14.14 -14.17 -1.75
CA PHE A 108 -14.82 -15.28 -2.41
C PHE A 108 -13.95 -16.53 -2.44
N GLY A 109 -14.51 -17.65 -1.99
CA GLY A 109 -13.85 -18.95 -2.01
C GLY A 109 -12.70 -19.13 -1.00
N LYS A 110 -12.43 -18.13 -0.15
CA LYS A 110 -11.44 -18.26 0.95
C LYS A 110 -12.03 -19.08 2.07
N GLU A 111 -11.36 -20.16 2.45
CA GLU A 111 -11.83 -21.05 3.52
C GLU A 111 -11.23 -20.66 4.89
N HIS A 112 -10.04 -20.05 4.89
CA HIS A 112 -9.31 -19.71 6.11
C HIS A 112 -8.71 -18.31 6.04
N TYR A 113 -8.72 -17.57 7.16
CA TYR A 113 -8.12 -16.24 7.24
C TYR A 113 -6.62 -16.24 6.91
N LYS A 114 -5.93 -17.38 7.09
CA LYS A 114 -4.51 -17.53 6.75
C LYS A 114 -4.27 -17.31 5.25
N GLU A 115 -5.18 -17.77 4.39
CA GLU A 115 -5.09 -17.55 2.95
C GLU A 115 -5.19 -16.06 2.59
N ILE A 116 -6.01 -15.32 3.33
CA ILE A 116 -6.16 -13.87 3.19
C ILE A 116 -4.84 -13.19 3.57
N LEU A 117 -4.27 -13.56 4.72
CA LEU A 117 -3.00 -13.02 5.20
C LEU A 117 -1.85 -13.31 4.23
N GLU A 118 -1.77 -14.53 3.72
CA GLU A 118 -0.79 -14.93 2.73
C GLU A 118 -0.95 -14.10 1.46
N GLU A 119 -2.16 -13.93 0.94
CA GLU A 119 -2.41 -13.14 -0.27
C GLU A 119 -2.09 -11.66 -0.07
N VAL A 120 -2.46 -11.07 1.07
CA VAL A 120 -2.10 -9.69 1.43
C VAL A 120 -0.57 -9.55 1.46
N THR A 121 0.11 -10.50 2.09
CA THR A 121 1.58 -10.51 2.21
C THR A 121 2.24 -10.60 0.83
N LEU A 122 1.78 -11.54 -0.01
CA LEU A 122 2.29 -11.75 -1.36
C LEU A 122 2.10 -10.54 -2.27
N LYS A 123 0.95 -9.86 -2.17
CA LYS A 123 0.67 -8.65 -2.97
C LYS A 123 1.42 -7.41 -2.45
N THR A 124 1.73 -7.38 -1.16
CA THR A 124 2.47 -6.27 -0.54
C THR A 124 3.97 -6.36 -0.80
N TYR A 125 4.54 -7.58 -0.74
CA TYR A 125 5.99 -7.80 -0.81
C TYR A 125 6.42 -8.46 -2.11
N ASN A 126 7.59 -8.08 -2.62
CA ASN A 126 8.17 -8.71 -3.81
C ASN A 126 8.52 -10.18 -3.51
N TYR A 127 8.17 -11.09 -4.43
CA TYR A 127 8.25 -12.56 -4.28
C TYR A 127 9.62 -13.07 -3.80
N LYS A 128 10.71 -12.38 -4.13
CA LYS A 128 12.08 -12.75 -3.71
C LYS A 128 12.31 -12.62 -2.20
N LYS A 129 11.73 -11.61 -1.55
CA LYS A 129 11.84 -11.39 -0.09
C LYS A 129 11.05 -12.45 0.69
N ILE A 130 9.87 -12.79 0.16
CA ILE A 130 9.01 -13.86 0.67
C ILE A 130 9.65 -15.24 0.51
N LEU A 131 10.26 -15.55 -0.64
CA LEU A 131 10.87 -16.87 -0.86
C LEU A 131 12.03 -17.16 0.10
N TYR A 132 12.78 -16.11 0.52
CA TYR A 132 13.79 -16.22 1.57
C TYR A 132 13.18 -16.52 2.95
N PHE A 133 12.01 -15.93 3.23
CA PHE A 133 11.27 -16.12 4.47
C PHE A 133 10.58 -17.49 4.55
N LEU A 134 9.90 -17.92 3.48
CA LEU A 134 9.20 -19.20 3.39
C LEU A 134 10.15 -20.40 3.53
N ARG A 135 11.45 -20.25 3.24
CA ARG A 135 12.44 -21.33 3.39
C ARG A 135 12.70 -21.72 4.86
N ASN A 136 12.35 -20.87 5.83
CA ASN A 136 12.46 -21.16 7.26
C ASN A 136 11.17 -21.74 7.83
N LEU A 137 10.63 -22.75 7.14
CA LEU A 137 9.29 -23.37 7.21
C LEU A 137 8.91 -24.06 8.54
N THR A 138 9.25 -23.49 9.69
CA THR A 138 8.73 -23.82 11.02
C THR A 138 7.64 -22.84 11.48
N PHE A 139 6.85 -22.29 10.54
CA PHE A 139 5.88 -21.20 10.80
C PHE A 139 4.45 -21.63 11.15
N TRP A 140 4.09 -22.92 11.07
CA TRP A 140 2.70 -23.35 11.26
C TRP A 140 2.15 -23.19 12.70
N LYS A 141 3.02 -22.91 13.68
CA LYS A 141 2.68 -22.65 15.09
C LYS A 141 2.63 -21.15 15.48
N ILE A 142 2.85 -20.23 14.55
CA ILE A 142 2.94 -18.80 14.86
C ILE A 142 1.54 -18.16 14.83
N SER A 143 1.20 -17.41 15.88
CA SER A 143 -0.08 -16.71 16.02
C SER A 143 -0.21 -15.59 14.98
N ILE A 144 -1.44 -15.23 14.61
CA ILE A 144 -1.75 -14.12 13.69
C ILE A 144 -1.06 -12.84 14.10
N GLY A 145 -1.15 -12.45 15.39
CA GLY A 145 -0.53 -11.22 15.88
C GLY A 145 0.99 -11.23 15.69
N ALA A 146 1.64 -12.38 15.88
CA ALA A 146 3.07 -12.53 15.65
C ALA A 146 3.42 -12.60 14.15
N PHE A 147 2.58 -13.23 13.31
CA PHE A 147 2.71 -13.23 11.86
C PHE A 147 2.60 -11.81 11.32
N LEU A 148 1.50 -11.13 11.63
CA LEU A 148 1.26 -9.72 11.34
C LEU A 148 2.46 -8.88 11.82
N GLN A 149 2.84 -8.88 13.09
CA GLN A 149 3.99 -8.09 13.57
C GLN A 149 5.32 -8.41 12.84
N PHE A 150 5.55 -9.67 12.47
CA PHE A 150 6.73 -10.09 11.71
C PHE A 150 6.71 -9.54 10.27
N PHE A 151 5.55 -9.55 9.63
CA PHE A 151 5.35 -9.04 8.27
C PHE A 151 5.12 -7.54 8.21
N ILE A 152 4.69 -6.88 9.30
CA ILE A 152 4.13 -5.53 9.28
C ILE A 152 5.13 -4.41 9.55
N LYS A 153 6.35 -4.73 9.99
CA LYS A 153 7.25 -3.68 10.46
C LYS A 153 7.64 -2.68 9.34
N ASN A 154 7.27 -1.41 9.56
CA ASN A 154 7.59 -0.17 8.85
C ASN A 154 6.98 0.09 7.45
N ASP A 155 6.37 -0.89 6.76
CA ASP A 155 5.86 -0.70 5.38
C ASP A 155 4.34 -0.41 5.30
N PHE A 156 3.58 -0.59 6.38
CA PHE A 156 2.11 -0.61 6.34
C PHE A 156 1.41 0.74 6.48
N LYS A 157 2.10 1.80 6.93
CA LYS A 157 1.52 3.17 7.01
C LYS A 157 0.99 3.69 5.67
N ASN A 158 1.39 3.08 4.55
CA ASN A 158 0.98 3.48 3.20
C ASN A 158 0.25 2.35 2.47
N LEU A 159 -0.15 1.30 3.18
CA LEU A 159 -0.91 0.20 2.60
C LEU A 159 -2.40 0.55 2.63
N ILE A 160 -3.01 0.49 1.46
CA ILE A 160 -4.46 0.55 1.30
C ILE A 160 -4.93 -0.86 0.93
N ILE A 161 -5.76 -1.47 1.77
CA ILE A 161 -6.30 -2.81 1.54
C ILE A 161 -7.78 -2.68 1.24
N CYS A 162 -8.22 -3.28 0.14
CA CYS A 162 -9.62 -3.41 -0.20
C CYS A 162 -10.03 -4.87 -0.10
N PHE A 163 -10.93 -5.18 0.83
CA PHE A 163 -11.63 -6.47 0.90
C PHE A 163 -12.94 -6.35 0.13
N ASP A 164 -13.16 -7.21 -0.86
CA ASP A 164 -14.41 -7.31 -1.62
C ASP A 164 -15.06 -8.67 -1.37
N ASP A 165 -16.32 -8.80 -1.75
CA ASP A 165 -17.08 -10.05 -1.73
C ASP A 165 -17.27 -10.66 -0.34
N LEU A 166 -17.40 -9.83 0.70
CA LEU A 166 -17.62 -10.32 2.07
C LEU A 166 -18.85 -11.22 2.17
N GLU A 167 -19.94 -10.87 1.47
CA GLU A 167 -21.18 -11.67 1.42
C GLU A 167 -21.00 -13.00 0.70
N ARG A 168 -19.87 -13.21 0.01
CA ARG A 168 -19.56 -14.44 -0.72
C ARG A 168 -18.42 -15.24 -0.09
N LYS A 169 -18.05 -14.94 1.15
CA LYS A 169 -17.07 -15.73 1.90
C LYS A 169 -17.53 -17.19 2.04
N SER A 170 -16.58 -18.11 2.20
CA SER A 170 -16.91 -19.51 2.54
C SER A 170 -17.54 -19.58 3.93
N ASP A 171 -18.43 -20.55 4.14
CA ASP A 171 -18.99 -20.86 5.47
C ASP A 171 -17.92 -21.30 6.47
N LYS A 172 -16.78 -21.80 5.98
CA LYS A 172 -15.61 -22.15 6.81
C LYS A 172 -14.87 -20.92 7.35
N LEU A 173 -15.08 -19.75 6.73
CA LEU A 173 -14.46 -18.50 7.12
C LEU A 173 -15.43 -17.70 7.99
N SER A 174 -15.09 -17.56 9.27
CA SER A 174 -15.87 -16.79 10.24
C SER A 174 -15.80 -15.29 9.92
N ILE A 175 -16.96 -14.59 9.95
CA ILE A 175 -16.96 -13.13 9.80
C ILE A 175 -16.18 -12.44 10.93
N LYS A 176 -16.19 -13.02 12.15
CA LYS A 176 -15.44 -12.50 13.30
C LYS A 176 -13.94 -12.49 13.03
N ASP A 177 -13.42 -13.49 12.32
CA ASP A 177 -11.99 -13.56 11.98
C ASP A 177 -11.61 -12.47 10.98
N ILE A 178 -12.48 -12.20 9.99
CA ILE A 178 -12.29 -11.13 9.01
C ILE A 178 -12.32 -9.76 9.70
N LEU A 179 -13.32 -9.52 10.56
CA LEU A 179 -13.46 -8.25 11.29
C LEU A 179 -12.30 -8.05 12.29
N GLY A 180 -11.86 -9.14 12.95
CA GLY A 180 -10.67 -9.14 13.80
C GLY A 180 -9.41 -8.75 13.02
N LEU A 181 -9.22 -9.32 11.83
CA LEU A 181 -8.12 -8.95 10.93
C LEU A 181 -8.20 -7.48 10.49
N ILE A 182 -9.38 -6.98 10.11
CA ILE A 182 -9.58 -5.58 9.72
C ILE A 182 -9.18 -4.64 10.87
N ASN A 183 -9.60 -4.94 12.10
CA ASN A 183 -9.23 -4.15 13.27
C ASN A 183 -7.71 -4.15 13.52
N GLN A 184 -7.05 -5.29 13.40
CA GLN A 184 -5.58 -5.37 13.52
C GLN A 184 -4.86 -4.54 12.44
N LEU A 185 -5.33 -4.60 11.19
CA LEU A 185 -4.76 -3.80 10.10
C LEU A 185 -4.95 -2.29 10.34
N LYS A 186 -6.10 -1.88 10.88
CA LYS A 186 -6.37 -0.49 11.28
C LYS A 186 -5.43 -0.01 12.39
N GLU A 187 -5.19 -0.84 13.42
CA GLU A 187 -4.27 -0.52 14.53
C GLU A 187 -2.84 -0.24 14.01
N GLU A 188 -2.43 -0.98 12.98
CA GLU A 188 -1.16 -0.81 12.27
C GLU A 188 -1.16 0.35 11.25
N LYS A 189 -2.19 1.20 11.28
CA LYS A 189 -2.38 2.40 10.44
C LYS A 189 -2.54 2.11 8.94
N CYS A 190 -3.09 0.94 8.60
CA CYS A 190 -3.51 0.66 7.23
C CYS A 190 -4.84 1.35 6.94
N LYS A 191 -5.02 1.80 5.68
CA LYS A 191 -6.36 2.20 5.21
C LYS A 191 -7.08 0.95 4.72
N VAL A 192 -8.19 0.62 5.36
CA VAL A 192 -8.98 -0.56 5.00
C VAL A 192 -10.30 -0.13 4.38
N ILE A 193 -10.59 -0.62 3.18
CA ILE A 193 -11.88 -0.50 2.51
C ILE A 193 -12.52 -1.89 2.52
N LEU A 194 -13.80 -1.94 2.87
CA LEU A 194 -14.63 -3.11 2.77
C LEU A 194 -15.73 -2.84 1.75
N ILE A 195 -15.88 -3.72 0.77
CA ILE A 195 -16.97 -3.69 -0.21
C ILE A 195 -17.85 -4.90 0.07
N SER A 196 -19.16 -4.67 0.22
CA SER A 196 -20.11 -5.77 0.40
C SER A 196 -21.54 -5.36 0.03
N ASN A 197 -22.42 -6.34 0.00
CA ASN A 197 -23.85 -6.18 0.10
C ASN A 197 -24.32 -6.62 1.50
N GLU A 198 -24.54 -5.67 2.41
CA GLU A 198 -24.93 -5.93 3.80
C GLU A 198 -26.23 -6.74 3.91
N ASN A 199 -27.12 -6.63 2.91
CA ASN A 199 -28.38 -7.36 2.89
C ASN A 199 -28.21 -8.87 2.60
N GLU A 200 -27.07 -9.27 2.05
CA GLU A 200 -26.77 -10.66 1.70
C GLU A 200 -25.90 -11.35 2.78
N LEU A 201 -25.54 -10.63 3.85
CA LEU A 201 -24.72 -11.16 4.95
C LEU A 201 -25.44 -12.21 5.81
N SER A 202 -26.68 -12.61 5.47
CA SER A 202 -27.40 -13.74 6.07
C SER A 202 -27.21 -13.84 7.60
N ASN A 203 -26.75 -15.00 8.11
CA ASN A 203 -26.53 -15.25 9.54
C ASN A 203 -25.39 -14.41 10.16
N ASP A 204 -24.53 -13.82 9.34
CA ASP A 204 -23.42 -13.00 9.80
C ASP A 204 -23.81 -11.54 10.03
N LYS A 205 -25.03 -11.13 9.65
CA LYS A 205 -25.49 -9.72 9.75
C LYS A 205 -25.48 -9.20 11.19
N GLU A 206 -26.01 -9.96 12.15
CA GLU A 206 -26.03 -9.55 13.56
C GLU A 206 -24.62 -9.32 14.11
N ILE A 207 -23.69 -10.20 13.75
CA ILE A 207 -22.29 -10.08 14.15
C ILE A 207 -21.66 -8.87 13.46
N PHE A 208 -21.92 -8.67 12.18
CA PHE A 208 -21.40 -7.53 11.42
C PHE A 208 -21.85 -6.20 12.01
N ASP A 209 -23.15 -6.08 12.33
CA ASP A 209 -23.76 -4.87 12.88
C ASP A 209 -23.19 -4.53 14.27
N ALA A 210 -22.78 -5.52 15.05
CA ALA A 210 -22.14 -5.30 16.36
C ALA A 210 -20.71 -4.71 16.26
N TYR A 211 -20.08 -4.75 15.09
CA TYR A 211 -18.72 -4.25 14.84
C TYR A 211 -18.68 -2.96 14.00
N LYS A 212 -19.85 -2.51 13.53
CA LYS A 212 -20.05 -1.30 12.72
C LYS A 212 -20.04 -0.05 13.59
#